data_AF-A0A137PIA3-F1
#
_entry.id   AF-A0A137PIA3-F1
#
_cell.length_a   1.000
_cell.length_b   1.000
_cell.length_c   1.000
_cell.angle_alpha   90.00
_cell.angle_beta   90.00
_cell.angle_gamma   90.00
#
_symmetry.space_group_name_H-M   'P 1'
#
loop_
_entity.id
_entity.type
_entity.pdbx_description
1 polymer ?
#
loop_
_entity_poly.entity_id
_entity_poly.type
_entity_poly.pdbx_seq_one_letter_code
_entity_poly.pdbx_strand_id
1 'polypeptide(L)'
;MLTGRIDNHSEFIKCYGNIVRIKSNFFLVQDPQLQKYYMAYKIKKDSIHMLLDVNGSSLFSSVGKDSHSLRKKLIAPAFNIESLSKWNTYLSRWKRQLN
;
A
#
# COMPACT_ATOMS: atom_id res chain seq x y z
N MET A 1 9.57 -8.60 9.39
CA MET A 1 10.16 -8.58 8.03
C MET A 1 9.01 -8.58 7.05
N LEU A 2 9.04 -7.76 5.99
CA LEU A 2 8.31 -8.05 4.75
C LEU A 2 8.80 -9.42 4.27
N THR A 3 8.15 -10.50 4.71
CA THR A 3 8.75 -11.83 4.92
C THR A 3 9.04 -12.63 3.64
N GLY A 4 9.85 -12.12 2.72
CA GLY A 4 10.35 -12.91 1.60
C GLY A 4 10.92 -12.08 0.47
N ARG A 5 11.85 -12.67 -0.30
CA ARG A 5 12.20 -12.15 -1.63
C ARG A 5 10.90 -12.12 -2.45
N ILE A 6 10.45 -10.93 -2.83
CA ILE A 6 9.23 -10.73 -3.64
C ILE A 6 9.30 -11.57 -4.92
N ASP A 7 10.51 -11.76 -5.45
CA ASP A 7 10.79 -12.60 -6.61
C ASP A 7 10.20 -14.02 -6.45
N ASN A 8 10.36 -14.62 -5.28
CA ASN A 8 9.86 -15.96 -4.98
C ASN A 8 8.32 -15.99 -4.87
N HIS A 9 7.68 -14.88 -4.51
CA HIS A 9 6.21 -14.83 -4.40
C HIS A 9 5.54 -15.02 -5.76
N SER A 10 6.12 -14.43 -6.82
CA SER A 10 5.58 -14.61 -8.18
C SER A 10 5.74 -16.05 -8.66
N GLU A 11 6.88 -16.69 -8.36
CA GLU A 11 7.10 -18.10 -8.66
C GLU A 11 6.12 -19.00 -7.90
N PHE A 12 5.92 -18.77 -6.61
CA PHE A 12 4.97 -19.55 -5.83
C PHE A 12 3.54 -19.48 -6.37
N ILE A 13 3.09 -18.31 -6.83
CA ILE A 13 1.75 -18.22 -7.42
C ILE A 13 1.67 -18.90 -8.78
N LYS A 14 2.73 -18.82 -9.60
CA LYS A 14 2.79 -19.57 -10.85
C LYS A 14 2.74 -21.09 -10.62
N CYS A 15 3.42 -21.59 -9.58
CA CYS A 15 3.52 -23.02 -9.30
C CYS A 15 2.33 -23.59 -8.52
N TYR A 16 1.76 -22.83 -7.58
CA TYR A 16 0.77 -23.34 -6.61
C TYR A 16 -0.61 -22.66 -6.71
N GLY A 17 -0.75 -21.63 -7.54
CA GLY A 17 -2.00 -20.94 -7.81
C GLY A 17 -2.19 -19.63 -7.05
N ASN A 18 -3.39 -19.03 -7.18
CA ASN A 18 -3.66 -17.66 -6.74
C ASN A 18 -3.70 -17.45 -5.22
N ILE A 19 -3.76 -18.54 -4.44
CA ILE A 19 -3.76 -18.49 -2.97
C ILE A 19 -2.76 -19.52 -2.47
N VAL A 20 -1.67 -19.06 -1.84
CA VAL A 20 -0.59 -19.93 -1.37
C VAL A 20 -0.32 -19.66 0.09
N ARG A 21 -0.32 -20.71 0.91
CA ARG A 21 0.09 -20.63 2.31
C ARG A 21 1.61 -20.58 2.39
N ILE A 22 2.19 -19.46 2.84
CA ILE A 22 3.66 -19.29 2.90
C ILE A 22 4.21 -19.78 4.24
N LYS A 23 3.59 -19.41 5.36
CA LYS A 23 4.07 -19.78 6.71
C LYS A 23 2.95 -19.69 7.73
N SER A 24 2.78 -20.72 8.56
CA SER A 24 1.78 -20.71 9.66
C SER A 24 0.42 -20.17 9.19
N ASN A 25 -0.03 -19.01 9.64
CA ASN A 25 -1.32 -18.39 9.26
C ASN A 25 -1.18 -17.26 8.21
N PHE A 26 -0.05 -17.18 7.51
CA PHE A 26 0.19 -16.21 6.43
C PHE A 26 -0.11 -16.82 5.06
N PHE A 27 -0.93 -16.11 4.30
CA PHE A 27 -1.35 -16.47 2.95
C PHE A 27 -0.95 -15.38 1.97
N LEU A 28 -0.39 -15.78 0.84
CA LEU A 28 -0.21 -14.95 -0.34
C LEU A 28 -1.46 -15.05 -1.20
N VAL A 29 -2.02 -13.92 -1.59
CA VAL A 29 -3.27 -13.86 -2.36
C VAL A 29 -3.04 -12.97 -3.58
N GLN A 30 -3.21 -13.55 -4.77
CA GLN A 30 -3.24 -12.85 -6.06
C GLN A 30 -4.51 -13.27 -6.81
N ASP A 31 -5.65 -13.04 -6.17
CA ASP A 31 -6.96 -13.25 -6.74
C ASP A 31 -7.70 -11.90 -6.83
N PRO A 32 -7.99 -11.39 -8.04
CA PRO A 32 -8.75 -10.15 -8.23
C PRO A 32 -10.14 -10.19 -7.59
N GLN A 33 -10.79 -11.36 -7.53
CA GLN A 33 -12.09 -11.49 -6.86
C GLN A 33 -11.98 -11.29 -5.36
N LEU A 34 -10.84 -11.68 -4.77
CA LEU A 34 -10.59 -11.44 -3.35
C LEU A 34 -10.15 -9.99 -3.08
N GLN A 35 -9.70 -9.25 -4.08
CA GLN A 35 -9.24 -7.87 -3.96
C GLN A 35 -10.23 -6.93 -3.30
N LYS A 36 -11.52 -7.10 -3.63
CA LYS A 36 -12.60 -6.33 -3.03
C LYS A 36 -12.68 -6.50 -1.49
N TYR A 37 -12.25 -7.63 -0.93
CA TYR A 37 -12.36 -7.88 0.51
C TYR A 37 -11.26 -7.17 1.31
N TYR A 38 -10.01 -7.17 0.84
CA TYR A 38 -8.93 -6.45 1.51
C TYR A 38 -8.99 -4.93 1.25
N MET A 39 -9.61 -4.46 0.15
CA MET A 39 -9.84 -3.03 -0.07
C MET A 39 -11.01 -2.45 0.73
N ALA A 40 -11.98 -3.26 1.15
CA ALA A 40 -13.18 -2.81 1.85
C ALA A 40 -13.04 -2.69 3.39
N TYR A 41 -11.81 -2.76 3.93
CA TYR A 41 -11.55 -2.87 5.38
C TYR A 41 -12.31 -4.02 6.07
N LYS A 42 -12.78 -5.03 5.32
CA LYS A 42 -13.39 -6.23 5.89
C LYS A 42 -12.36 -7.08 6.64
N ILE A 43 -11.11 -7.00 6.18
CA ILE A 43 -9.94 -7.57 6.83
C ILE A 43 -9.25 -6.42 7.56
N LYS A 44 -9.08 -6.56 8.89
CA LYS A 44 -8.32 -5.61 9.69
C LYS A 44 -6.86 -5.66 9.25
N LYS A 45 -6.21 -4.50 9.17
CA LYS A 45 -4.75 -4.45 9.01
C LYS A 45 -4.10 -5.17 10.19
N ASP A 46 -3.02 -5.87 9.89
CA ASP A 46 -2.22 -6.54 10.91
C ASP A 46 -1.44 -5.51 11.76
N SER A 47 -1.12 -5.85 13.01
CA SER A 47 -0.35 -4.99 13.90
C SER A 47 1.06 -4.70 13.39
N ILE A 48 1.59 -5.50 12.46
CA ILE A 48 2.88 -5.24 11.79
C ILE A 48 2.95 -3.85 11.14
N HIS A 49 1.82 -3.28 10.75
CA HIS A 49 1.76 -1.92 10.22
C HIS A 49 2.19 -0.85 11.23
N MET A 50 2.09 -1.13 12.54
CA MET A 50 2.57 -0.24 13.60
C MET A 50 4.09 -0.02 13.52
N LEU A 51 4.85 -0.91 12.87
CA LEU A 51 6.29 -0.68 12.63
C LEU A 51 6.57 0.55 11.75
N LEU A 52 5.57 1.05 11.02
CA LEU A 52 5.66 2.27 10.22
C LEU A 52 5.33 3.54 11.02
N ASP A 53 5.15 3.40 12.33
CA ASP A 53 4.95 4.50 13.28
C ASP A 53 6.31 5.01 13.78
N VAL A 54 7.11 5.57 12.86
CA VAL A 54 8.47 6.03 13.17
C VAL A 54 8.47 7.37 13.91
N ASN A 55 7.50 8.24 13.63
CA ASN A 55 7.38 9.60 14.19
C ASN A 55 5.94 9.95 14.59
N GLY A 56 5.16 8.97 15.02
CA GLY A 56 3.73 9.11 15.23
C GLY A 56 2.92 8.47 14.10
N SER A 57 1.67 8.14 14.44
CA SER A 57 0.82 7.35 13.56
C SER A 57 0.64 8.01 12.19
N SER A 58 0.92 7.25 11.14
CA SER A 58 0.85 7.66 9.74
C SER A 58 -0.34 7.02 9.04
N LEU A 59 -0.58 7.38 7.77
CA LEU A 59 -1.56 6.66 6.94
C LEU A 59 -1.25 5.16 6.89
N PHE A 60 0.03 4.79 6.81
CA PHE A 60 0.44 3.40 6.64
C PHE A 60 0.44 2.62 7.94
N SER A 61 0.69 3.26 9.07
CA SER A 61 0.64 2.63 10.40
C SER A 61 -0.74 2.62 11.05
N SER A 62 -1.70 3.39 10.52
CA SER A 62 -3.08 3.38 11.02
C SER A 62 -3.76 2.03 10.75
N VAL A 63 -4.01 1.27 11.81
CA VAL A 63 -4.67 -0.05 11.80
C VAL A 63 -6.20 0.08 11.77
N GLY A 64 -6.75 1.11 12.41
CA GLY A 64 -8.19 1.37 12.48
C GLY A 64 -8.75 2.08 11.25
N LYS A 65 -9.96 1.69 10.83
CA LYS A 65 -10.66 2.25 9.66
C LYS A 65 -10.90 3.76 9.80
N ASP A 66 -11.39 4.21 10.94
CA ASP A 66 -11.79 5.62 11.14
C ASP A 66 -10.57 6.54 11.16
N SER A 67 -9.55 6.19 11.94
CA SER A 67 -8.27 6.92 11.98
C SER A 67 -7.62 6.97 10.60
N HIS A 68 -7.60 5.85 9.87
CA HIS A 68 -7.06 5.81 8.51
C HIS A 68 -7.87 6.67 7.54
N SER A 69 -9.20 6.59 7.58
CA SER A 69 -10.12 7.37 6.75
C SER A 69 -9.94 8.88 6.98
N LEU A 70 -9.84 9.29 8.24
CA LEU A 70 -9.62 10.69 8.62
C LEU A 70 -8.27 11.19 8.10
N ARG A 71 -7.17 10.47 8.33
CA ARG A 71 -5.85 10.84 7.80
C ARG A 71 -5.84 10.88 6.27
N LYS A 72 -6.48 9.91 5.61
CA LYS A 72 -6.60 9.88 4.15
C LYS A 72 -7.32 11.12 3.62
N LYS A 73 -8.41 11.54 4.28
CA LYS A 73 -9.15 12.75 3.91
C LYS A 73 -8.30 14.02 4.04
N LEU A 74 -7.48 14.12 5.09
CA LEU A 74 -6.59 15.27 5.30
C LEU A 74 -5.54 15.43 4.19
N ILE A 75 -4.97 14.32 3.73
CA ILE A 75 -3.92 14.37 2.69
C ILE A 75 -4.47 14.38 1.26
N ALA A 76 -5.68 13.85 1.03
CA ALA A 76 -6.24 13.66 -0.31
C ALA A 76 -6.22 14.92 -1.20
N PRO A 77 -6.49 16.16 -0.71
CA PRO A 77 -6.43 17.37 -1.53
C PRO A 77 -5.04 17.63 -2.15
N ALA A 78 -3.96 17.25 -1.48
CA ALA A 78 -2.61 17.40 -2.00
C ALA A 78 -2.31 16.44 -3.17
N PHE A 79 -3.09 15.37 -3.32
CA PHE A 79 -2.93 14.33 -4.34
C PHE A 79 -4.09 14.30 -5.35
N ASN A 80 -4.85 15.39 -5.49
CA ASN A 80 -5.87 15.50 -6.54
C ASN A 80 -5.23 15.83 -7.91
N ILE A 81 -6.00 15.69 -8.99
CA ILE A 81 -5.50 15.87 -10.37
C ILE A 81 -4.92 17.27 -10.59
N GLU A 82 -5.54 18.30 -10.03
CA GLU A 82 -5.09 19.69 -10.17
C GLU A 82 -3.74 19.94 -9.46
N SER A 83 -3.61 19.47 -8.22
CA SER A 83 -2.39 19.53 -7.42
C SER A 83 -1.26 18.75 -8.10
N LEU A 84 -1.55 17.55 -8.61
CA LEU A 84 -0.58 16.71 -9.32
C LEU A 84 -0.15 17.33 -10.67
N SER A 85 -1.07 17.97 -11.39
CA SER A 85 -0.77 18.67 -12.65
C SER A 85 0.25 19.80 -12.42
N LYS A 86 0.05 20.60 -11.38
CA LYS A 86 1.00 21.66 -10.97
C LYS A 86 2.39 21.06 -10.68
N TRP A 87 2.44 19.96 -9.92
CA TRP A 87 3.69 19.25 -9.64
C TRP A 87 4.40 18.76 -10.91
N ASN A 88 3.65 18.25 -11.89
CA ASN A 88 4.23 17.78 -13.15
C ASN A 88 4.87 18.92 -13.96
N THR A 89 4.25 20.11 -13.95
CA THR A 89 4.84 21.31 -14.56
C THR A 89 6.15 21.71 -13.87
N TYR A 90 6.18 21.67 -12.53
CA TYR A 90 7.41 21.96 -11.77
C TYR A 90 8.53 20.96 -12.06
N LEU A 91 8.22 19.66 -12.04
CA LEU A 91 9.17 18.59 -12.38
C LEU A 91 9.75 18.77 -13.79
N SER A 92 8.91 19.13 -14.76
CA SER A 92 9.34 19.36 -16.15
C SER A 92 10.21 20.62 -16.30
N ARG A 93 10.02 21.63 -15.45
CA ARG A 93 10.91 22.81 -15.39
C ARG A 93 12.24 22.45 -14.74
N TRP A 94 12.22 21.71 -13.64
CA TRP A 94 13.41 21.30 -12.92
C TRP A 94 14.33 20.41 -13.76
N LYS A 95 13.75 19.43 -14.49
CA LYS A 95 14.50 18.59 -15.44
C LYS A 95 15.20 19.41 -16.55
N ARG A 96 14.61 20.52 -16.99
CA ARG A 96 15.22 21.42 -17.99
C ARG A 96 16.35 22.28 -17.45
N GLN A 97 16.48 22.43 -16.13
CA GLN A 97 17.57 23.18 -15.51
C GLN A 97 18.80 22.30 -15.22
N LEU A 98 18.64 20.97 -15.29
CA LEU A 98 19.71 20.00 -15.05
C LEU A 98 20.40 19.50 -16.32
N ASN A 99 19.85 19.85 -17.49
CA ASN A 99 20.43 19.62 -18.81
C ASN A 99 20.88 20.95 -19.40
#